data_AF-A0A6N6K6Q8-F1
#
_entry.id   AF-A0A6N6K6Q8-F1
#
_cell.length_a   1.000
_cell.length_b   1.000
_cell.length_c   1.000
_cell.angle_alpha   90.00
_cell.angle_beta   90.00
_cell.angle_gamma   90.00
#
_symmetry.space_group_name_H-M   'P 1'
#
loop_
_entity.id
_entity.type
_entity.pdbx_description
1 polymer ?
#
loop_
_entity_poly.entity_id
_entity_poly.type
_entity_poly.pdbx_seq_one_letter_code
_entity_poly.pdbx_strand_id
1 'polypeptide(L)'
;MKLSLIKIAILSVATLSFSSQAVSDADKEKMMSLVKESSPYVVGMGKNVDEVCRDMANDMVTKYGAQLSSIGKSPSDIRDSTSGICLDAASSASSSQSMEEVSMWKNSAMQNINKTFQGENEKSPARTFLVDVIEHSEKMAKTIAFMMEINRSR
;
A
#
# COMPACT_ATOMS: atom_id res chain seq x y z
N MET A 1 -31.14 33.01 62.07
CA MET A 1 -31.76 32.18 61.02
C MET A 1 -32.26 33.09 59.91
N LYS A 2 -31.64 33.04 58.72
CA LYS A 2 -32.18 33.53 57.43
C LYS A 2 -31.36 32.86 56.32
N LEU A 3 -31.99 31.96 55.57
CA LEU A 3 -31.48 31.39 54.32
C LEU A 3 -31.27 32.50 53.29
N SER A 4 -30.33 32.32 52.35
CA SER A 4 -30.65 32.26 50.91
C SER A 4 -29.43 32.41 49.97
N LEU A 5 -29.21 31.36 49.19
CA LEU A 5 -28.88 31.30 47.76
C LEU A 5 -27.47 31.65 47.25
N ILE A 6 -26.80 30.56 46.87
CA ILE A 6 -25.74 30.34 45.88
C ILE A 6 -25.86 31.25 44.63
N LYS A 7 -24.72 31.79 44.17
CA LYS A 7 -24.48 32.06 42.74
C LYS A 7 -23.12 31.51 42.32
N ILE A 8 -23.19 30.42 41.56
CA ILE A 8 -22.10 29.79 40.82
C ILE A 8 -21.73 30.73 39.66
N ALA A 9 -20.45 31.06 39.51
CA ALA A 9 -19.92 31.65 38.29
C ALA A 9 -19.25 30.56 37.46
N ILE A 10 -19.73 30.44 36.23
CA ILE A 10 -19.53 29.35 35.27
C ILE A 10 -18.39 29.70 34.30
N LEU A 11 -17.60 28.66 34.00
CA LEU A 11 -16.78 28.39 32.79
C LEU A 11 -15.87 29.49 32.21
N SER A 12 -14.60 29.12 32.13
CA SER A 12 -13.83 29.28 30.89
C SER A 12 -13.00 28.00 30.69
N VAL A 13 -13.68 26.91 30.33
CA VAL A 13 -12.98 25.75 29.75
C VAL A 13 -12.55 26.19 28.37
N ALA A 14 -11.25 26.35 28.17
CA ALA A 14 -10.66 26.47 26.85
C ALA A 14 -11.01 25.20 26.07
N THR A 15 -12.09 25.25 25.29
CA THR A 15 -12.35 24.24 24.26
C THR A 15 -11.34 24.46 23.15
N LEU A 16 -10.15 23.87 23.32
CA LEU A 16 -9.37 23.45 22.16
C LEU A 16 -10.17 22.31 21.54
N SER A 17 -11.13 22.69 20.70
CA SER A 17 -11.80 21.79 19.79
C SER A 17 -10.72 21.28 18.84
N PHE A 18 -10.13 20.13 19.17
CA PHE A 18 -9.51 19.28 18.15
C PHE A 18 -10.65 18.92 17.19
N SER A 19 -10.79 19.69 16.13
CA SER A 19 -11.64 19.34 15.00
C SER A 19 -11.06 18.06 14.44
N SER A 20 -11.57 16.91 14.91
CA SER A 20 -11.39 15.64 14.22
C SER A 20 -12.09 15.84 12.87
N GLN A 21 -11.33 16.19 11.84
CA GLN A 21 -11.87 16.34 10.51
C GLN A 21 -12.34 14.95 10.07
N ALA A 22 -13.66 14.79 9.95
CA ALA A 22 -14.27 13.56 9.50
C ALA A 22 -13.75 13.20 8.10
N VAL A 23 -13.56 11.91 7.82
CA VAL A 23 -13.25 11.42 6.46
C VAL A 23 -14.37 11.89 5.52
N SER A 24 -14.04 12.62 4.45
CA SER A 24 -15.06 13.05 3.50
C SER A 24 -15.65 11.85 2.76
N ASP A 25 -16.88 11.97 2.26
CA ASP A 25 -17.48 10.86 1.50
C ASP A 25 -16.72 10.58 0.19
N ALA A 26 -16.09 11.61 -0.40
CA ALA A 26 -15.19 11.45 -1.54
C ALA A 26 -13.95 10.61 -1.18
N ASP A 27 -13.35 10.84 0.00
CA ASP A 27 -12.21 10.04 0.47
C ASP A 27 -12.62 8.58 0.71
N LYS A 28 -13.82 8.33 1.24
CA LYS A 28 -14.34 6.97 1.42
C LYS A 28 -14.54 6.26 0.09
N GLU A 29 -15.16 6.92 -0.88
CA GLU A 29 -15.38 6.36 -2.22
C GLU A 29 -14.06 6.04 -2.90
N LYS A 30 -13.10 6.96 -2.83
CA LYS A 30 -11.76 6.75 -3.37
C LYS A 30 -11.05 5.58 -2.70
N MET A 31 -11.09 5.49 -1.37
CA MET A 31 -10.52 4.37 -0.61
C MET A 31 -11.14 3.04 -1.02
N MET A 32 -12.47 2.97 -1.17
CA MET A 32 -13.16 1.76 -1.63
C MET A 32 -12.74 1.34 -3.04
N SER A 33 -12.55 2.30 -3.96
CA SER A 33 -12.02 2.00 -5.29
C SER A 33 -10.62 1.39 -5.22
N LEU A 34 -9.73 1.98 -4.42
CA LEU A 34 -8.35 1.50 -4.27
C LEU A 34 -8.27 0.11 -3.63
N VAL A 35 -9.10 -0.15 -2.62
CA VAL A 35 -9.24 -1.48 -2.02
C VAL A 35 -9.68 -2.51 -3.06
N LYS A 36 -10.68 -2.16 -3.89
CA LYS A 36 -11.15 -3.05 -4.96
C LYS A 36 -10.07 -3.33 -6.00
N GLU A 37 -9.32 -2.30 -6.40
CA GLU A 37 -8.20 -2.43 -7.34
C GLU A 37 -7.06 -3.28 -6.78
N SER A 38 -6.82 -3.19 -5.47
CA SER A 38 -5.74 -3.91 -4.77
C SER A 38 -6.08 -5.35 -4.47
N SER A 39 -7.36 -5.75 -4.54
CA SER A 39 -7.80 -7.12 -4.25
C SER A 39 -7.04 -8.15 -5.12
N PRO A 40 -6.52 -9.23 -4.52
CA PRO A 40 -6.73 -9.68 -3.13
C PRO A 40 -5.72 -9.10 -2.12
N TYR A 41 -4.76 -8.29 -2.55
CA TYR A 41 -3.63 -7.79 -1.75
C TYR A 41 -3.94 -6.46 -1.07
N VAL A 42 -4.90 -6.50 -0.14
CA VAL A 42 -5.36 -5.31 0.60
C VAL A 42 -4.68 -5.24 1.97
N VAL A 43 -3.98 -4.14 2.24
CA VAL A 43 -3.44 -3.82 3.57
C VAL A 43 -4.51 -3.16 4.42
N GLY A 44 -4.64 -3.60 5.67
CA GLY A 44 -5.77 -3.26 6.54
C GLY A 44 -6.81 -4.39 6.58
N MET A 45 -7.97 -4.11 7.18
CA MET A 45 -9.07 -5.09 7.32
C MET A 45 -8.64 -6.43 7.96
N GLY A 46 -7.70 -6.38 8.91
CA GLY A 46 -7.20 -7.56 9.63
C GLY A 46 -5.90 -8.16 9.09
N LYS A 47 -5.32 -7.61 8.02
CA LYS A 47 -3.98 -7.98 7.54
C LYS A 47 -3.00 -6.81 7.60
N ASN A 48 -1.77 -7.09 8.04
CA ASN A 48 -0.67 -6.14 7.95
C ASN A 48 0.10 -6.28 6.61
N VAL A 49 1.06 -5.37 6.37
CA VAL A 49 1.86 -5.36 5.13
C VAL A 49 2.61 -6.68 4.93
N ASP A 50 3.26 -7.21 5.97
CA ASP A 50 4.05 -8.44 5.88
C ASP A 50 3.18 -9.65 5.49
N GLU A 51 1.97 -9.72 6.04
CA GLU A 51 1.00 -10.77 5.70
C GLU A 51 0.54 -10.67 4.27
N VAL A 52 0.22 -9.46 3.79
CA VAL A 52 -0.21 -9.24 2.40
C VAL A 52 0.92 -9.55 1.42
N CYS A 53 2.15 -9.13 1.71
CA CYS A 53 3.30 -9.43 0.86
C CYS A 53 3.62 -10.93 0.85
N ARG A 54 3.45 -11.63 1.97
CA ARG A 54 3.58 -13.09 2.04
C ARG A 54 2.50 -13.81 1.22
N ASP A 55 1.27 -13.34 1.28
CA ASP A 55 0.17 -13.90 0.48
C ASP A 55 0.45 -13.71 -1.02
N MET A 56 0.88 -12.51 -1.44
CA MET A 56 1.32 -12.24 -2.81
C MET A 56 2.46 -13.16 -3.23
N ALA A 57 3.47 -13.34 -2.38
CA ALA A 57 4.60 -14.22 -2.65
C ALA A 57 4.16 -15.68 -2.88
N ASN A 58 3.21 -16.19 -2.09
CA ASN A 58 2.68 -17.54 -2.25
C ASN A 58 1.85 -17.68 -3.53
N ASP A 59 1.05 -16.68 -3.87
CA ASP A 59 0.28 -16.66 -5.12
C ASP A 59 1.21 -16.64 -6.34
N MET A 60 2.29 -15.86 -6.29
CA MET A 60 3.27 -15.79 -7.37
C MET A 60 4.05 -17.09 -7.55
N VAL A 61 4.37 -17.81 -6.47
CA VAL A 61 4.91 -19.19 -6.57
C VAL A 61 3.91 -20.10 -7.28
N THR A 62 2.63 -20.02 -6.92
CA THR A 62 1.58 -20.86 -7.53
C THR A 62 1.42 -20.55 -9.02
N LYS A 63 1.43 -19.27 -9.39
CA LYS A 63 1.22 -18.79 -10.76
C LYS A 63 2.43 -19.02 -11.67
N TYR A 64 3.64 -18.73 -11.17
CA TYR A 64 4.87 -18.67 -11.98
C TYR A 64 5.88 -19.78 -11.69
N GLY A 65 5.71 -20.54 -10.59
CA GLY A 65 6.71 -21.49 -10.10
C GLY A 65 7.17 -22.51 -11.14
N ALA A 66 6.23 -23.12 -11.88
CA ALA A 66 6.59 -24.08 -12.93
C ALA A 66 7.44 -23.44 -14.04
N GLN A 67 7.03 -22.28 -14.55
CA GLN A 67 7.77 -21.58 -15.61
C GLN A 67 9.14 -21.10 -15.14
N LEU A 68 9.22 -20.50 -13.95
CA LEU A 68 10.47 -19.97 -13.41
C LEU A 68 11.43 -21.09 -12.98
N SER A 69 10.93 -22.26 -12.58
CA SER A 69 11.78 -23.43 -12.29
C SER A 69 12.53 -23.93 -13.52
N SER A 70 11.92 -23.84 -14.72
CA SER A 70 12.58 -24.21 -15.98
C SER A 70 13.81 -23.36 -16.33
N ILE A 71 13.93 -22.19 -15.71
CA ILE A 71 15.09 -21.29 -15.83
C ILE A 71 15.91 -21.21 -14.53
N GLY A 72 15.75 -22.20 -13.65
CA GLY A 72 16.57 -22.40 -12.46
C GLY A 72 16.17 -21.58 -11.24
N LYS A 73 14.97 -21.00 -11.19
CA LYS A 73 14.46 -20.31 -9.99
C LYS A 73 13.71 -21.26 -9.08
N SER A 74 14.11 -21.29 -7.82
CA SER A 74 13.44 -22.05 -6.78
C SER A 74 12.20 -21.30 -6.24
N PRO A 75 11.24 -21.99 -5.59
CA PRO A 75 10.15 -21.32 -4.91
C PRO A 75 10.58 -20.29 -3.86
N SER A 76 11.72 -20.48 -3.18
CA SER A 76 12.28 -19.48 -2.26
C SER A 76 12.71 -18.22 -3.00
N ASP A 77 13.42 -18.35 -4.13
CA ASP A 77 13.85 -17.19 -4.93
C ASP A 77 12.66 -16.33 -5.37
N ILE A 78 11.56 -16.98 -5.75
CA ILE A 78 10.32 -16.32 -6.15
C ILE A 78 9.71 -15.57 -4.97
N ARG A 79 9.58 -16.22 -3.80
CA ARG A 79 9.01 -15.59 -2.61
C ARG A 79 9.85 -14.42 -2.12
N ASP A 80 11.16 -14.57 -2.12
CA ASP A 80 12.08 -13.54 -1.66
C ASP A 80 12.03 -12.33 -2.60
N SER A 81 12.01 -12.57 -3.92
CA SER A 81 11.86 -11.50 -4.91
C SER A 81 10.51 -10.78 -4.78
N THR A 82 9.40 -11.54 -4.67
CA THR A 82 8.07 -10.96 -4.53
C THR A 82 7.93 -10.17 -3.23
N SER A 83 8.34 -10.75 -2.10
CA SER A 83 8.26 -10.09 -0.79
C SER A 83 9.13 -8.84 -0.75
N GLY A 84 10.34 -8.91 -1.29
CA GLY A 84 11.25 -7.76 -1.38
C GLY A 84 10.65 -6.59 -2.15
N ILE A 85 10.10 -6.85 -3.35
CA ILE A 85 9.46 -5.80 -4.16
C ILE A 85 8.21 -5.24 -3.48
N CYS A 86 7.38 -6.11 -2.91
CA CYS A 86 6.15 -5.70 -2.22
C CYS A 86 6.44 -4.82 -1.00
N LEU A 87 7.43 -5.20 -0.18
CA LEU A 87 7.85 -4.42 0.98
C LEU A 87 8.51 -3.11 0.58
N ASP A 88 9.31 -3.09 -0.49
CA ASP A 88 9.89 -1.85 -1.05
C ASP A 88 8.81 -0.87 -1.52
N ALA A 89 7.75 -1.37 -2.17
CA ALA A 89 6.59 -0.57 -2.55
C ALA A 89 5.86 0.02 -1.34
N ALA A 90 5.62 -0.81 -0.30
CA ALA A 90 4.97 -0.38 0.93
C ALA A 90 5.81 0.65 1.70
N SER A 91 7.13 0.45 1.75
CA SER A 91 8.07 1.42 2.33
C SER A 91 8.05 2.74 1.57
N SER A 92 8.06 2.68 0.23
CA SER A 92 8.00 3.86 -0.64
C SER A 92 6.70 4.65 -0.40
N ALA A 93 5.56 3.96 -0.34
CA ALA A 93 4.27 4.57 0.02
C ALA A 93 4.26 5.15 1.43
N SER A 94 4.94 4.51 2.38
CA SER A 94 5.01 4.99 3.76
C SER A 94 5.73 6.33 3.90
N SER A 95 6.69 6.59 3.03
CA SER A 95 7.41 7.87 2.97
C SER A 95 6.83 8.87 1.95
N SER A 96 5.90 8.46 1.10
CA SER A 96 5.45 9.29 -0.02
C SER A 96 4.60 10.47 0.42
N GLN A 97 4.71 11.58 -0.31
CA GLN A 97 3.86 12.76 -0.16
C GLN A 97 2.54 12.63 -0.91
N SER A 98 2.51 11.81 -1.98
CA SER A 98 1.28 11.49 -2.70
C SER A 98 1.29 10.09 -3.35
N MET A 99 0.14 9.66 -3.88
CA MET A 99 -0.04 8.47 -4.70
C MET A 99 0.75 8.54 -6.02
N GLU A 100 0.97 9.74 -6.55
CA GLU A 100 1.80 9.94 -7.74
C GLU A 100 3.24 9.50 -7.49
N GLU A 101 3.80 9.74 -6.31
CA GLU A 101 5.15 9.28 -5.98
C GLU A 101 5.25 7.75 -5.93
N VAL A 102 4.17 7.04 -5.54
CA VAL A 102 4.10 5.57 -5.70
C VAL A 102 4.10 5.17 -7.18
N SER A 103 3.44 5.95 -8.04
CA SER A 103 3.48 5.71 -9.49
C SER A 103 4.88 5.98 -10.06
N MET A 104 5.61 6.96 -9.51
CA MET A 104 7.02 7.21 -9.86
C MET A 104 7.92 6.04 -9.44
N TRP A 105 7.71 5.46 -8.26
CA TRP A 105 8.38 4.24 -7.82
C TRP A 105 8.17 3.10 -8.82
N LYS A 106 6.93 2.83 -9.22
CA LYS A 106 6.63 1.81 -10.24
C LYS A 106 7.36 2.11 -11.55
N ASN A 107 7.27 3.35 -12.03
CA ASN A 107 7.89 3.73 -13.29
C ASN A 107 9.41 3.50 -13.25
N SER A 108 10.06 3.84 -12.14
CA SER A 108 11.48 3.56 -11.91
C SER A 108 11.78 2.06 -11.94
N ALA A 109 11.00 1.25 -11.22
CA ALA A 109 11.15 -0.20 -11.19
C ALA A 109 10.95 -0.83 -12.59
N MET A 110 9.96 -0.38 -13.34
CA MET A 110 9.71 -0.82 -14.72
C MET A 110 10.83 -0.43 -15.69
N GLN A 111 11.45 0.74 -15.51
CA GLN A 111 12.63 1.12 -16.30
C GLN A 111 13.81 0.18 -16.03
N ASN A 112 13.99 -0.26 -14.78
CA ASN A 112 15.04 -1.23 -14.44
C ASN A 112 14.77 -2.59 -15.11
N ILE A 113 13.52 -3.04 -15.16
CA ILE A 113 13.13 -4.24 -15.90
C ILE A 113 13.45 -4.07 -17.39
N ASN A 114 13.02 -2.97 -18.01
CA ASN A 114 13.22 -2.76 -19.45
C ASN A 114 14.72 -2.64 -19.83
N LYS A 115 15.57 -2.17 -18.91
CA LYS A 115 17.02 -2.18 -19.10
C LYS A 115 17.62 -3.58 -18.98
N THR A 116 17.04 -4.43 -18.13
CA THR A 116 17.54 -5.79 -17.86
C THR A 116 17.08 -6.79 -18.92
N PHE A 117 15.83 -6.69 -19.37
CA PHE A 117 15.21 -7.63 -20.31
C PHE A 117 15.06 -6.99 -21.68
N GLN A 118 16.04 -7.21 -22.55
CA GLN A 118 16.10 -6.69 -23.91
C GLN A 118 16.23 -7.81 -24.95
N GLY A 119 15.83 -7.54 -26.19
CA GLY A 119 15.94 -8.49 -27.30
C GLY A 119 15.13 -9.77 -27.02
N GLU A 120 15.76 -10.93 -27.20
CA GLU A 120 15.11 -12.23 -27.00
C GLU A 120 14.61 -12.44 -25.56
N ASN A 121 15.20 -11.74 -24.58
CA ASN A 121 14.80 -11.83 -23.17
C ASN A 121 13.55 -11.02 -22.83
N GLU A 122 13.03 -10.20 -23.75
CA GLU A 122 11.80 -9.41 -23.52
C GLU A 122 10.57 -10.31 -23.27
N LYS A 123 10.59 -11.54 -23.81
CA LYS A 123 9.52 -12.53 -23.61
C LYS A 123 9.81 -13.53 -22.49
N SER A 124 10.85 -13.28 -21.69
CA SER A 124 11.25 -14.18 -20.60
C SER A 124 10.14 -14.28 -19.53
N PRO A 125 9.84 -15.48 -19.02
CA PRO A 125 8.94 -15.65 -17.88
C PRO A 125 9.37 -14.83 -16.65
N ALA A 126 10.67 -14.61 -16.47
CA ALA A 126 11.20 -13.77 -15.38
C ALA A 126 10.77 -12.32 -15.52
N ARG A 127 10.70 -11.79 -16.74
CA ARG A 127 10.22 -10.42 -16.99
C ARG A 127 8.73 -10.32 -16.63
N THR A 128 7.91 -11.22 -17.14
CA THR A 128 6.46 -11.24 -16.88
C THR A 128 6.17 -11.35 -15.39
N PHE A 129 6.88 -12.23 -14.67
CA PHE A 129 6.80 -12.34 -13.22
C PHE A 129 7.09 -11.00 -12.51
N LEU A 130 8.20 -10.34 -12.84
CA LEU A 130 8.59 -9.10 -12.17
C LEU A 130 7.60 -7.95 -12.46
N VAL A 131 7.09 -7.87 -13.69
CA VAL A 131 6.07 -6.87 -14.07
C VAL A 131 4.80 -7.07 -13.23
N ASP A 132 4.28 -8.29 -13.17
CA ASP A 132 3.09 -8.60 -12.37
C ASP A 132 3.27 -8.26 -10.89
N VAL A 133 4.41 -8.64 -10.30
CA VAL A 133 4.73 -8.33 -8.91
C VAL A 133 4.71 -6.81 -8.67
N ILE A 134 5.33 -6.03 -9.54
CA ILE A 134 5.35 -4.56 -9.43
C ILE A 134 3.94 -3.99 -9.57
N GLU A 135 3.14 -4.45 -10.51
CA GLU A 135 1.78 -3.96 -10.72
C GLU A 135 0.87 -4.23 -9.51
N HIS A 136 0.96 -5.43 -8.92
CA HIS A 136 0.20 -5.75 -7.71
C HIS A 136 0.71 -4.94 -6.52
N SER A 137 2.02 -4.79 -6.38
CA SER A 137 2.63 -4.00 -5.30
C SER A 137 2.27 -2.52 -5.39
N GLU A 138 2.21 -1.94 -6.59
CA GLU A 138 1.78 -0.55 -6.82
C GLU A 138 0.34 -0.33 -6.33
N LYS A 139 -0.59 -1.20 -6.70
CA LYS A 139 -2.02 -1.08 -6.32
C LYS A 139 -2.17 -1.09 -4.80
N MET A 140 -1.53 -2.07 -4.15
CA MET A 140 -1.46 -2.15 -2.68
C MET A 140 -0.85 -0.87 -2.08
N ALA A 141 0.32 -0.45 -2.57
CA ALA A 141 1.04 0.72 -2.09
C ALA A 141 0.26 2.03 -2.26
N LYS A 142 -0.52 2.16 -3.34
CA LYS A 142 -1.43 3.31 -3.57
C LYS A 142 -2.51 3.41 -2.50
N THR A 143 -3.02 2.28 -2.02
CA THR A 143 -3.98 2.26 -0.89
C THR A 143 -3.32 2.78 0.39
N ILE A 144 -2.07 2.37 0.67
CA ILE A 144 -1.29 2.84 1.82
C ILE A 144 -1.02 4.35 1.72
N ALA A 145 -0.49 4.81 0.58
CA ALA A 145 -0.16 6.22 0.36
C ALA A 145 -1.38 7.12 0.54
N PHE A 146 -2.52 6.74 -0.04
CA PHE A 146 -3.76 7.50 0.10
C PHE A 146 -4.24 7.58 1.56
N MET A 147 -4.12 6.49 2.32
CA MET A 147 -4.43 6.52 3.75
C MET A 147 -3.54 7.51 4.51
N MET A 148 -2.27 7.61 4.13
CA MET A 148 -1.33 8.53 4.75
C MET A 148 -1.56 9.99 4.34
N GLU A 149 -1.92 10.25 3.08
CA GLU A 149 -2.35 11.57 2.62
C GLU A 149 -3.54 12.11 3.41
N ILE A 150 -4.57 11.27 3.60
CA ILE A 150 -5.74 11.62 4.41
C ILE A 150 -5.32 11.95 5.85
N ASN A 151 -4.41 11.15 6.42
CA ASN A 151 -3.95 11.36 7.81
C ASN A 151 -3.10 12.63 7.97
N ARG A 152 -2.32 13.03 6.96
CA ARG A 152 -1.49 14.25 7.00
C ARG A 152 -2.28 15.52 6.73
N SER A 153 -3.37 15.41 5.97
CA SER A 153 -4.22 16.56 5.62
C SER A 153 -5.14 16.99 6.76
N ARG A 154 -5.03 16.35 7.92
CA ARG A 154 -5.79 16.60 9.16
C ARG A 154 -4.90 17.18 10.23
#